data_AF-A0A9N9HTC5-F1
#
_entry.id   AF-A0A9N9HTC5-F1
#
_cell.length_a   1.000
_cell.length_b   1.000
_cell.length_c   1.000
_cell.angle_alpha   90.00
_cell.angle_beta   90.00
_cell.angle_gamma   90.00
#
_symmetry.space_group_name_H-M   'P 1'
#
loop_
_entity.id
_entity.type
_entity.pdbx_description
1 polymer ?
#
loop_
_entity_poly.entity_id
_entity_poly.type
_entity_poly.pdbx_seq_one_letter_code
_entity_poly.pdbx_strand_id
1 'polypeptide(L)'
;QTANSDKGFFLMIEGSRIDMAAHSNDPGTHVHEVLAYYEAVKVVRKYVDDHPGTVMISVSDHETGGLSLARQINSTYPQYLWYPDVITRIKNSSYALAVQLADYWKADRLNFINETILRGSLGIDDFTNEEVTFLNENQTLQSYEYYLANLTSWRAQIGWATHGHSAVDVNLYARGKDTEKLRGNHENTYIGEFIKDYLGLDLDSITLKLNSDNASFHLSSPNITSFNADHLAHYHHLH
;
A
#
# COMPACT_ATOMS: atom_id res chain seq x y z
N GLN A 1 14.06 3.99 -27.59
CA GLN A 1 13.89 2.58 -27.98
C GLN A 1 15.27 1.92 -27.97
N THR A 2 15.45 0.82 -27.24
CA THR A 2 16.74 0.13 -27.05
C THR A 2 16.92 -1.09 -27.96
N ALA A 3 15.91 -1.47 -28.75
CA ALA A 3 15.89 -2.70 -29.54
C ALA A 3 17.06 -2.88 -30.52
N ASN A 4 17.71 -1.78 -30.95
CA ASN A 4 18.86 -1.77 -31.83
C ASN A 4 20.09 -1.09 -31.19
N SER A 5 20.21 -1.15 -29.86
CA SER A 5 21.33 -0.55 -29.13
C SER A 5 21.98 -1.57 -28.19
N ASP A 6 23.29 -1.49 -28.07
CA ASP A 6 24.05 -2.23 -27.06
C ASP A 6 23.83 -1.70 -25.64
N LYS A 7 23.05 -0.61 -25.50
CA LYS A 7 22.66 -0.04 -24.21
C LYS A 7 21.44 -0.76 -23.66
N GLY A 8 21.54 -1.19 -22.39
CA GLY A 8 20.42 -1.71 -21.62
C GLY A 8 19.35 -0.66 -21.30
N PHE A 9 18.47 -0.99 -20.37
CA PHE A 9 17.40 -0.10 -19.91
C PHE A 9 17.34 -0.05 -18.39
N PHE A 10 16.70 1.02 -17.89
CA PHE A 10 16.20 1.13 -16.53
C PHE A 10 14.67 1.13 -16.59
N LEU A 11 14.02 0.38 -15.71
CA LEU A 11 12.57 0.30 -15.62
C LEU A 11 12.16 0.30 -14.16
N MET A 12 11.22 1.19 -13.81
CA MET A 12 10.55 1.22 -12.52
C MET A 12 9.12 0.71 -12.70
N ILE A 13 8.69 -0.21 -11.83
CA ILE A 13 7.34 -0.75 -11.80
C ILE A 13 6.79 -0.53 -10.40
N GLU A 14 5.63 0.09 -10.30
CA GLU A 14 5.01 0.48 -9.04
C GLU A 14 3.66 -0.23 -8.85
N GLY A 15 3.47 -0.82 -7.67
CA GLY A 15 2.19 -1.37 -7.21
C GLY A 15 1.49 -0.44 -6.22
N SER A 16 1.17 0.79 -6.64
CA SER A 16 0.77 1.89 -5.73
C SER A 16 -0.55 1.68 -4.99
N ARG A 17 -1.40 0.77 -5.45
CA ARG A 17 -2.72 0.55 -4.84
C ARG A 17 -2.68 -0.26 -3.55
N ILE A 18 -1.55 -0.90 -3.23
CA ILE A 18 -1.32 -1.53 -1.93
C ILE A 18 -1.45 -0.48 -0.82
N ASP A 19 -0.77 0.66 -0.99
CA ASP A 19 -0.84 1.80 -0.09
C ASP A 19 -2.27 2.37 0.03
N MET A 20 -2.94 2.62 -1.10
CA MET A 20 -4.30 3.15 -1.12
C MET A 20 -5.30 2.22 -0.39
N ALA A 21 -5.19 0.91 -0.58
CA ALA A 21 -6.05 -0.05 0.09
C ALA A 21 -5.80 -0.07 1.61
N ALA A 22 -4.55 0.07 2.02
CA ALA A 22 -4.16 0.16 3.42
C ALA A 22 -4.61 1.48 4.07
N HIS A 23 -4.56 2.61 3.36
CA HIS A 23 -5.15 3.87 3.84
C HIS A 23 -6.64 3.74 4.14
N SER A 24 -7.37 2.91 3.39
CA SER A 24 -8.78 2.61 3.64
C SER A 24 -9.01 1.45 4.61
N ASN A 25 -7.93 0.82 5.12
CA ASN A 25 -7.96 -0.38 5.94
C ASN A 25 -8.77 -1.53 5.30
N ASP A 26 -8.72 -1.64 3.96
CA ASP A 26 -9.44 -2.65 3.16
C ASP A 26 -8.57 -3.91 2.98
N PRO A 27 -8.78 -4.96 3.79
CA PRO A 27 -7.94 -6.15 3.74
C PRO A 27 -8.16 -6.96 2.45
N GLY A 28 -9.35 -6.86 1.84
CA GLY A 28 -9.68 -7.53 0.59
C GLY A 28 -8.89 -6.94 -0.56
N THR A 29 -8.96 -5.63 -0.75
CA THR A 29 -8.19 -4.95 -1.80
C THR A 29 -6.69 -5.04 -1.54
N HIS A 30 -6.26 -4.86 -0.29
CA HIS A 30 -4.84 -4.88 0.07
C HIS A 30 -4.15 -6.19 -0.36
N VAL A 31 -4.74 -7.36 -0.03
CA VAL A 31 -4.14 -8.64 -0.44
C VAL A 31 -4.18 -8.86 -1.95
N HIS A 32 -5.25 -8.44 -2.63
CA HIS A 32 -5.35 -8.61 -4.09
C HIS A 32 -4.34 -7.74 -4.84
N GLU A 33 -4.07 -6.52 -4.36
CA GLU A 33 -3.04 -5.64 -4.92
C GLU A 33 -1.62 -6.18 -4.66
N VAL A 34 -1.36 -6.76 -3.49
CA VAL A 34 -0.09 -7.48 -3.20
C VAL A 34 0.10 -8.66 -4.16
N LEU A 35 -0.96 -9.46 -4.39
CA LEU A 35 -0.92 -10.58 -5.34
C LEU A 35 -0.72 -10.10 -6.78
N ALA A 36 -1.36 -9.01 -7.19
CA ALA A 36 -1.18 -8.42 -8.51
C ALA A 36 0.27 -7.94 -8.72
N TYR A 37 0.85 -7.27 -7.72
CA TYR A 37 2.27 -6.90 -7.75
C TYR A 37 3.19 -8.13 -7.80
N TYR A 38 2.86 -9.18 -7.05
CA TYR A 38 3.63 -10.43 -7.08
C TYR A 38 3.66 -11.10 -8.46
N GLU A 39 2.57 -11.04 -9.25
CA GLU A 39 2.58 -11.52 -10.63
C GLU A 39 3.55 -10.70 -11.52
N ALA A 40 3.62 -9.38 -11.33
CA ALA A 40 4.62 -8.55 -12.02
C ALA A 40 6.05 -8.95 -11.62
N VAL A 41 6.30 -9.15 -10.32
CA VAL A 41 7.60 -9.63 -9.80
C VAL A 41 8.00 -10.97 -10.42
N LYS A 42 7.08 -11.91 -10.60
CA LYS A 42 7.37 -13.20 -11.27
C LYS A 42 7.90 -13.00 -12.70
N VAL A 43 7.27 -12.12 -13.47
CA VAL A 43 7.67 -11.81 -14.84
C VAL A 43 9.07 -11.19 -14.86
N VAL A 44 9.32 -10.20 -14.00
CA VAL A 44 10.64 -9.55 -13.89
C VAL A 44 11.71 -10.54 -13.44
N ARG A 45 11.41 -11.38 -12.45
CA ARG A 45 12.34 -12.40 -11.95
C ARG A 45 12.76 -13.35 -13.07
N LYS A 46 11.80 -13.82 -13.87
CA LYS A 46 12.09 -14.67 -15.03
C LYS A 46 12.97 -13.94 -16.04
N TYR A 47 12.67 -12.67 -16.32
CA TYR A 47 13.50 -11.87 -17.22
C TYR A 47 14.94 -11.78 -16.71
N VAL A 48 15.17 -11.51 -15.41
CA VAL A 48 16.52 -11.45 -14.83
C VAL A 48 17.25 -12.79 -14.93
N ASP A 49 16.56 -13.91 -14.70
CA ASP A 49 17.15 -15.25 -14.81
C ASP A 49 17.59 -15.57 -16.25
N ASP A 50 16.84 -15.11 -17.25
CA ASP A 50 17.12 -15.35 -18.68
C ASP A 50 18.14 -14.34 -19.27
N HIS A 51 18.47 -13.26 -18.56
CA HIS A 51 19.30 -12.15 -19.08
C HIS A 51 20.45 -11.80 -18.12
N PRO A 52 21.60 -12.51 -18.21
CA PRO A 52 22.78 -12.22 -17.41
C PRO A 52 23.21 -10.74 -17.51
N GLY A 53 23.60 -10.15 -16.37
CA GLY A 53 23.90 -8.71 -16.30
C GLY A 53 22.68 -7.82 -16.05
N THR A 54 21.51 -8.41 -15.79
CA THR A 54 20.33 -7.71 -15.28
C THR A 54 20.25 -7.82 -13.75
N VAL A 55 19.75 -6.78 -13.09
CA VAL A 55 19.42 -6.79 -11.66
C VAL A 55 17.96 -6.40 -11.46
N MET A 56 17.28 -7.08 -10.55
CA MET A 56 15.97 -6.71 -10.02
C MET A 56 16.15 -6.26 -8.58
N ILE A 57 15.54 -5.13 -8.23
CA ILE A 57 15.39 -4.63 -6.86
C ILE A 57 13.89 -4.40 -6.66
N SER A 58 13.34 -4.92 -5.58
CA SER A 58 11.96 -4.73 -5.16
C SER A 58 11.95 -4.37 -3.68
N VAL A 59 11.37 -3.22 -3.37
CA VAL A 59 11.36 -2.61 -2.04
C VAL A 59 10.07 -1.80 -1.92
N SER A 60 9.55 -1.67 -0.70
CA SER A 60 8.49 -0.69 -0.42
C SER A 60 9.10 0.68 -0.16
N ASP A 61 8.37 1.75 -0.40
CA ASP A 61 8.72 3.09 0.06
C ASP A 61 8.41 3.27 1.54
N HIS A 62 7.29 2.71 2.02
CA HIS A 62 6.90 2.64 3.43
C HIS A 62 5.89 1.50 3.69
N GLU A 63 5.49 1.32 4.95
CA GLU A 63 4.27 0.58 5.32
C GLU A 63 3.12 1.56 5.57
N THR A 64 1.89 1.09 5.33
CA THR A 64 0.68 1.87 5.56
C THR A 64 -0.34 1.05 6.34
N GLY A 65 -1.01 1.70 7.29
CA GLY A 65 -2.12 1.15 8.06
C GLY A 65 -1.73 0.51 9.40
N GLY A 66 -0.46 0.11 9.58
CA GLY A 66 -0.03 -0.64 10.76
C GLY A 66 -0.78 -1.97 10.87
N LEU A 67 -0.77 -2.73 9.77
CA LEU A 67 -1.51 -3.98 9.64
C LEU A 67 -1.04 -5.03 10.66
N SER A 68 -2.00 -5.69 11.31
CA SER A 68 -1.74 -6.82 12.21
C SER A 68 -2.74 -7.96 11.98
N LEU A 69 -2.23 -9.20 11.95
CA LEU A 69 -3.05 -10.42 11.96
C LEU A 69 -3.50 -10.76 13.39
N ALA A 70 -3.94 -9.74 14.11
CA ALA A 70 -4.38 -9.83 15.48
C ALA A 70 -5.41 -8.73 15.72
N ARG A 71 -6.56 -9.08 16.31
CA ARG A 71 -7.54 -8.10 16.73
C ARG A 71 -8.24 -8.55 17.99
N GLN A 72 -8.20 -7.70 19.01
CA GLN A 72 -9.01 -7.89 20.20
C GLN A 72 -10.44 -7.40 19.95
N ILE A 73 -11.42 -8.28 20.08
CA ILE A 73 -12.83 -7.98 19.77
C ILE A 73 -13.60 -7.45 20.98
N ASN A 74 -13.22 -7.86 22.19
CA ASN A 74 -13.87 -7.45 23.44
C ASN A 74 -12.86 -7.43 24.60
N SER A 75 -13.29 -7.08 25.82
CA SER A 75 -12.40 -6.96 26.99
C SER A 75 -12.02 -8.28 27.68
N THR A 76 -12.50 -9.43 27.19
CA THR A 76 -12.16 -10.74 27.77
C THR A 76 -10.75 -11.18 27.39
N TYR A 77 -10.27 -12.30 27.95
CA TYR A 77 -8.92 -12.79 27.65
C TYR A 77 -8.72 -12.98 26.13
N PRO A 78 -7.61 -12.50 25.53
CA PRO A 78 -7.40 -12.55 24.09
C PRO A 78 -7.49 -13.95 23.49
N GLN A 79 -8.08 -14.02 22.31
CA GLN A 79 -8.07 -15.21 21.47
C GLN A 79 -7.13 -14.98 20.29
N TYR A 80 -6.30 -15.97 19.99
CA TYR A 80 -5.28 -15.92 18.94
C TYR A 80 -5.87 -16.39 17.61
N LEU A 81 -6.88 -15.66 17.12
CA LEU A 81 -7.66 -16.04 15.95
C LEU A 81 -7.35 -15.13 14.76
N TRP A 82 -7.37 -15.73 13.58
CA TRP A 82 -7.30 -15.06 12.30
C TRP A 82 -8.08 -15.91 11.29
N TYR A 83 -8.99 -15.28 10.55
CA TYR A 83 -9.92 -15.95 9.64
C TYR A 83 -9.68 -15.52 8.19
N PRO A 84 -8.67 -16.09 7.51
CA PRO A 84 -8.33 -15.72 6.14
C PRO A 84 -9.45 -16.03 5.14
N ASP A 85 -10.31 -17.00 5.43
CA ASP A 85 -11.45 -17.37 4.59
C ASP A 85 -12.41 -16.20 4.36
N VAL A 86 -12.56 -15.29 5.34
CA VAL A 86 -13.32 -14.05 5.19
C VAL A 86 -12.79 -13.23 4.02
N ILE A 87 -11.47 -13.08 3.93
CA ILE A 87 -10.82 -12.28 2.89
C ILE A 87 -10.98 -12.95 1.52
N THR A 88 -10.88 -14.28 1.45
CA THR A 88 -11.01 -15.01 0.18
C THR A 88 -12.38 -14.91 -0.48
N ARG A 89 -13.43 -14.51 0.27
CA ARG A 89 -14.79 -14.34 -0.26
C ARG A 89 -15.05 -12.95 -0.84
N ILE A 90 -14.18 -11.99 -0.58
CA ILE A 90 -14.34 -10.61 -1.04
C ILE A 90 -14.06 -10.53 -2.54
N LYS A 91 -14.99 -9.97 -3.31
CA LYS A 91 -14.92 -9.84 -4.78
C LYS A 91 -14.76 -8.41 -5.26
N ASN A 92 -15.07 -7.42 -4.42
CA ASN A 92 -15.04 -6.01 -4.77
C ASN A 92 -14.43 -5.19 -3.63
N SER A 93 -13.71 -4.13 -3.99
CA SER A 93 -13.12 -3.21 -3.02
C SER A 93 -14.17 -2.44 -2.23
N SER A 94 -13.83 -2.07 -0.99
CA SER A 94 -14.69 -1.21 -0.16
C SER A 94 -15.00 0.12 -0.86
N TYR A 95 -14.03 0.72 -1.56
CA TYR A 95 -14.23 1.94 -2.35
C TYR A 95 -15.27 1.76 -3.46
N ALA A 96 -15.16 0.70 -4.26
CA ALA A 96 -16.08 0.45 -5.36
C ALA A 96 -17.51 0.18 -4.84
N LEU A 97 -17.63 -0.47 -3.69
CA LEU A 97 -18.92 -0.72 -3.03
C LEU A 97 -19.49 0.55 -2.39
N ALA A 98 -18.64 1.42 -1.83
CA ALA A 98 -19.02 2.71 -1.29
C ALA A 98 -19.60 3.63 -2.37
N VAL A 99 -18.99 3.68 -3.56
CA VAL A 99 -19.54 4.42 -4.72
C VAL A 99 -20.92 3.88 -5.10
N GLN A 100 -21.04 2.56 -5.22
CA GLN A 100 -22.33 1.93 -5.53
C GLN A 100 -23.42 2.25 -4.49
N LEU A 101 -23.08 2.23 -3.19
CA LEU A 101 -24.01 2.57 -2.11
C LEU A 101 -24.40 4.05 -2.11
N ALA A 102 -23.47 4.95 -2.38
CA ALA A 102 -23.74 6.38 -2.46
C ALA A 102 -24.71 6.72 -3.60
N ASP A 103 -24.64 6.00 -4.72
CA ASP A 103 -25.43 6.28 -5.93
C ASP A 103 -26.79 5.55 -5.95
N TYR A 104 -26.96 4.45 -5.21
CA TYR A 104 -28.13 3.57 -5.35
C TYR A 104 -29.30 3.91 -4.39
N TRP A 105 -30.14 4.88 -4.73
CA TRP A 105 -31.32 5.26 -3.90
C TRP A 105 -32.66 4.86 -4.52
N LYS A 106 -32.88 3.55 -4.69
CA LYS A 106 -34.11 2.97 -5.26
C LYS A 106 -34.97 2.29 -4.19
N ALA A 107 -36.21 1.96 -4.55
CA ALA A 107 -37.20 1.36 -3.63
C ALA A 107 -36.74 0.02 -3.02
N ASP A 108 -35.87 -0.71 -3.71
CA ASP A 108 -35.30 -2.00 -3.32
C ASP A 108 -33.92 -1.89 -2.66
N ARG A 109 -33.52 -0.70 -2.18
CA ARG A 109 -32.19 -0.44 -1.59
C ARG A 109 -31.80 -1.45 -0.49
N LEU A 110 -32.74 -1.86 0.37
CA LEU A 110 -32.46 -2.86 1.41
C LEU A 110 -32.07 -4.22 0.81
N ASN A 111 -32.75 -4.65 -0.25
CA ASN A 111 -32.40 -5.88 -0.96
C ASN A 111 -31.03 -5.74 -1.66
N PHE A 112 -30.76 -4.58 -2.25
CA PHE A 112 -29.45 -4.28 -2.84
C PHE A 112 -28.31 -4.35 -1.82
N ILE A 113 -28.48 -3.77 -0.63
CA ILE A 113 -27.51 -3.85 0.47
C ILE A 113 -27.26 -5.31 0.87
N ASN A 114 -28.32 -6.06 1.14
CA ASN A 114 -28.21 -7.41 1.68
C ASN A 114 -27.61 -8.38 0.66
N GLU A 115 -28.18 -8.44 -0.54
CA GLU A 115 -27.87 -9.49 -1.52
C GLU A 115 -26.67 -9.12 -2.40
N THR A 116 -26.55 -7.85 -2.79
CA THR A 116 -25.46 -7.43 -3.68
C THR A 116 -24.22 -7.01 -2.90
N ILE A 117 -24.35 -6.10 -1.93
CA ILE A 117 -23.19 -5.54 -1.23
C ILE A 117 -22.64 -6.55 -0.21
N LEU A 118 -23.47 -7.01 0.73
CA LEU A 118 -23.01 -7.84 1.84
C LEU A 118 -22.75 -9.30 1.40
N ARG A 119 -23.76 -10.02 0.90
CA ARG A 119 -23.58 -11.43 0.47
C ARG A 119 -22.80 -11.54 -0.83
N GLY A 120 -23.23 -10.82 -1.88
CA GLY A 120 -22.72 -10.98 -3.23
C GLY A 120 -21.26 -10.56 -3.38
N SER A 121 -20.89 -9.42 -2.80
CA SER A 121 -19.61 -8.76 -2.99
C SER A 121 -18.62 -8.99 -1.84
N LEU A 122 -19.06 -8.90 -0.58
CA LEU A 122 -18.19 -9.11 0.58
C LEU A 122 -18.21 -10.55 1.12
N GLY A 123 -19.19 -11.38 0.73
CA GLY A 123 -19.34 -12.74 1.25
C GLY A 123 -19.68 -12.77 2.74
N ILE A 124 -20.44 -11.78 3.20
CA ILE A 124 -20.93 -11.65 4.58
C ILE A 124 -22.36 -12.19 4.63
N ASP A 125 -22.54 -13.31 5.32
CA ASP A 125 -23.86 -13.96 5.47
C ASP A 125 -24.53 -13.65 6.81
N ASP A 126 -23.75 -13.20 7.78
CA ASP A 126 -24.10 -13.02 9.20
C ASP A 126 -24.23 -11.53 9.57
N PHE A 127 -24.66 -10.69 8.63
CA PHE A 127 -24.81 -9.27 8.89
C PHE A 127 -25.96 -8.98 9.87
N THR A 128 -25.80 -7.93 10.67
CA THR A 128 -26.81 -7.50 11.65
C THR A 128 -27.76 -6.45 11.08
N ASN A 129 -28.88 -6.22 11.77
CA ASN A 129 -29.80 -5.15 11.39
C ASN A 129 -29.14 -3.77 11.53
N GLU A 130 -28.27 -3.57 12.52
CA GLU A 130 -27.54 -2.33 12.73
C GLU A 130 -26.58 -2.04 11.57
N GLU A 131 -25.90 -3.06 11.06
CA GLU A 131 -25.03 -2.94 9.88
C GLU A 131 -25.84 -2.53 8.64
N VAL A 132 -26.99 -3.16 8.42
CA VAL A 132 -27.89 -2.80 7.31
C VAL A 132 -28.45 -1.39 7.48
N THR A 133 -28.85 -1.00 8.70
CA THR A 133 -29.35 0.35 9.00
C THR A 133 -28.30 1.39 8.68
N PHE A 134 -27.05 1.22 9.15
CA PHE A 134 -25.96 2.14 8.85
C PHE A 134 -25.76 2.31 7.34
N LEU A 135 -25.73 1.21 6.59
CA LEU A 135 -25.56 1.22 5.13
C LEU A 135 -26.77 1.82 4.39
N ASN A 136 -27.95 1.83 4.99
CA ASN A 136 -29.17 2.38 4.40
C ASN A 136 -29.33 3.89 4.67
N GLU A 137 -28.61 4.45 5.62
CA GLU A 137 -28.60 5.89 5.91
C GLU A 137 -27.67 6.65 4.96
N ASN A 138 -27.90 7.95 4.79
CA ASN A 138 -27.05 8.77 3.92
C ASN A 138 -25.70 9.06 4.59
N GLN A 139 -24.65 8.39 4.14
CA GLN A 139 -23.28 8.56 4.60
C GLN A 139 -22.40 9.26 3.56
N THR A 140 -21.24 9.78 3.99
CA THR A 140 -20.19 10.19 3.05
C THR A 140 -19.56 8.96 2.38
N LEU A 141 -18.94 9.15 1.21
CA LEU A 141 -18.22 8.07 0.51
C LEU A 141 -17.17 7.40 1.41
N GLN A 142 -16.37 8.21 2.11
CA GLN A 142 -15.36 7.72 3.05
C GLN A 142 -15.97 6.94 4.23
N SER A 143 -17.11 7.40 4.76
CA SER A 143 -17.80 6.71 5.86
C SER A 143 -18.27 5.32 5.42
N TYR A 144 -18.86 5.19 4.23
CA TYR A 144 -19.21 3.88 3.68
C TYR A 144 -17.97 3.00 3.47
N GLU A 145 -16.94 3.53 2.83
CA GLU A 145 -15.72 2.80 2.51
C GLU A 145 -15.07 2.22 3.78
N TYR A 146 -14.85 3.06 4.78
CA TYR A 146 -14.23 2.64 6.04
C TYR A 146 -15.12 1.66 6.82
N TYR A 147 -16.44 1.85 6.76
CA TYR A 147 -17.36 0.91 7.40
C TYR A 147 -17.29 -0.47 6.75
N LEU A 148 -17.38 -0.57 5.43
CA LEU A 148 -17.29 -1.84 4.68
C LEU A 148 -15.93 -2.53 4.88
N ALA A 149 -14.84 -1.76 4.86
CA ALA A 149 -13.50 -2.24 5.15
C ALA A 149 -13.37 -2.78 6.59
N ASN A 150 -13.99 -2.10 7.56
CA ASN A 150 -14.02 -2.56 8.94
C ASN A 150 -14.91 -3.80 9.14
N LEU A 151 -16.03 -3.95 8.42
CA LEU A 151 -16.87 -5.14 8.49
C LEU A 151 -16.08 -6.42 8.16
N THR A 152 -15.26 -6.36 7.12
CA THR A 152 -14.42 -7.48 6.69
C THR A 152 -13.20 -7.64 7.59
N SER A 153 -12.52 -6.56 7.98
CA SER A 153 -11.38 -6.60 8.92
C SER A 153 -11.78 -7.20 10.27
N TRP A 154 -12.94 -6.81 10.81
CA TRP A 154 -13.44 -7.31 12.08
C TRP A 154 -13.75 -8.80 12.03
N ARG A 155 -14.45 -9.24 10.97
CA ARG A 155 -14.76 -10.67 10.74
C ARG A 155 -13.50 -11.50 10.52
N ALA A 156 -12.51 -10.96 9.81
CA ALA A 156 -11.22 -11.61 9.59
C ALA A 156 -10.29 -11.60 10.82
N GLN A 157 -10.64 -10.85 11.87
CA GLN A 157 -9.80 -10.52 13.03
C GLN A 157 -8.45 -9.88 12.66
N ILE A 158 -8.52 -8.95 11.71
CA ILE A 158 -7.39 -8.12 11.28
C ILE A 158 -7.50 -6.74 11.94
N GLY A 159 -6.40 -6.31 12.56
CA GLY A 159 -6.25 -5.00 13.18
C GLY A 159 -5.44 -4.04 12.31
N TRP A 160 -5.79 -2.76 12.40
CA TRP A 160 -5.09 -1.65 11.77
C TRP A 160 -4.86 -0.58 12.83
N ALA A 161 -3.66 -0.01 12.88
CA ALA A 161 -3.28 0.99 13.88
C ALA A 161 -3.59 2.42 13.43
N THR A 162 -3.65 2.67 12.12
CA THR A 162 -3.80 4.01 11.55
C THR A 162 -4.45 3.96 10.16
N HIS A 163 -4.86 5.11 9.64
CA HIS A 163 -5.18 5.30 8.22
C HIS A 163 -4.03 6.02 7.48
N GLY A 164 -2.82 6.04 8.06
CA GLY A 164 -1.62 6.67 7.51
C GLY A 164 -0.44 5.71 7.44
N HIS A 165 0.75 6.24 7.16
CA HIS A 165 1.96 5.43 7.08
C HIS A 165 2.46 5.05 8.49
N SER A 166 3.26 3.99 8.57
CA SER A 166 4.04 3.66 9.75
C SER A 166 5.54 3.60 9.45
N ALA A 167 6.35 3.68 10.50
CA ALA A 167 7.80 3.76 10.41
C ALA A 167 8.49 2.40 10.57
N VAL A 168 7.80 1.30 10.24
CA VAL A 168 8.44 -0.03 10.29
C VAL A 168 9.48 -0.15 9.17
N ASP A 169 10.56 -0.87 9.45
CA ASP A 169 11.51 -1.26 8.42
C ASP A 169 10.81 -2.11 7.37
N VAL A 170 11.04 -1.78 6.10
CA VAL A 170 10.45 -2.49 4.96
C VAL A 170 11.44 -3.49 4.38
N ASN A 171 10.91 -4.56 3.79
CA ASN A 171 11.74 -5.60 3.20
C ASN A 171 12.35 -5.15 1.86
N LEU A 172 13.63 -5.46 1.67
CA LEU A 172 14.37 -5.29 0.43
C LEU A 172 14.64 -6.66 -0.20
N TYR A 173 14.14 -6.86 -1.42
CA TYR A 173 14.37 -8.06 -2.21
C TYR A 173 15.19 -7.72 -3.44
N ALA A 174 16.25 -8.48 -3.69
CA ALA A 174 17.08 -8.31 -4.87
C ALA A 174 17.44 -9.64 -5.51
N ARG A 175 17.60 -9.63 -6.84
CA ARG A 175 18.04 -10.79 -7.62
C ARG A 175 18.86 -10.36 -8.82
N GLY A 176 19.89 -11.13 -9.14
CA GLY A 176 20.79 -10.85 -10.27
C GLY A 176 22.21 -10.56 -9.79
N LYS A 177 22.98 -9.91 -10.65
CA LYS A 177 24.40 -9.64 -10.43
C LYS A 177 24.62 -8.66 -9.26
N ASP A 178 25.66 -8.92 -8.46
CA ASP A 178 26.16 -8.08 -7.37
C ASP A 178 25.13 -7.75 -6.25
N THR A 179 24.05 -8.53 -6.15
CA THR A 179 22.96 -8.29 -5.20
C THR A 179 23.31 -8.65 -3.75
N GLU A 180 24.42 -9.33 -3.51
CA GLU A 180 24.94 -9.59 -2.17
C GLU A 180 25.26 -8.31 -1.39
N LYS A 181 25.55 -7.20 -2.09
CA LYS A 181 25.80 -5.88 -1.49
C LYS A 181 24.55 -5.29 -0.83
N LEU A 182 23.36 -5.70 -1.28
CA LEU A 182 22.07 -5.24 -0.75
C LEU A 182 21.60 -6.04 0.47
N ARG A 183 22.38 -7.00 0.96
CA ARG A 183 22.04 -7.76 2.18
C ARG A 183 22.28 -6.93 3.42
N GLY A 184 21.43 -7.09 4.43
CA GLY A 184 21.49 -6.36 5.69
C GLY A 184 20.48 -5.22 5.74
N ASN A 185 20.63 -4.36 6.76
CA ASN A 185 19.78 -3.18 6.94
C ASN A 185 20.44 -2.00 6.25
N HIS A 186 19.67 -1.28 5.44
CA HIS A 186 20.13 -0.16 4.63
C HIS A 186 19.14 0.99 4.71
N GLU A 187 19.67 2.21 4.73
CA GLU A 187 18.87 3.40 4.47
C GLU A 187 18.36 3.37 3.02
N ASN A 188 17.20 3.99 2.78
CA ASN A 188 16.62 4.02 1.42
C ASN A 188 17.54 4.68 0.39
N THR A 189 18.37 5.65 0.80
CA THR A 189 19.36 6.33 -0.05
C THR A 189 20.39 5.38 -0.63
N TYR A 190 20.75 4.31 0.09
CA TYR A 190 21.71 3.30 -0.35
C TYR A 190 21.26 2.58 -1.63
N ILE A 191 19.95 2.41 -1.81
CA ILE A 191 19.39 1.78 -3.02
C ILE A 191 19.69 2.64 -4.25
N GLY A 192 19.56 3.97 -4.12
CA GLY A 192 19.89 4.91 -5.18
C GLY A 192 21.39 4.88 -5.53
N GLU A 193 22.25 4.81 -4.51
CA GLU A 193 23.70 4.67 -4.71
C GLU A 193 24.05 3.37 -5.42
N PHE A 194 23.44 2.25 -5.01
CA PHE A 194 23.64 0.95 -5.67
C PHE A 194 23.23 1.00 -7.14
N ILE A 195 22.07 1.58 -7.47
CA ILE A 195 21.58 1.69 -8.87
C ILE A 195 22.55 2.52 -9.70
N LYS A 196 23.00 3.67 -9.16
CA LYS A 196 23.99 4.54 -9.80
C LYS A 196 25.27 3.78 -10.13
N ASP A 197 25.84 3.09 -9.14
CA ASP A 197 27.09 2.36 -9.29
C ASP A 197 26.95 1.17 -10.24
N TYR A 198 25.86 0.41 -10.13
CA TYR A 198 25.57 -0.74 -10.99
C TYR A 198 25.46 -0.35 -12.47
N LEU A 199 24.82 0.78 -12.75
CA LEU A 199 24.63 1.29 -14.11
C LEU A 199 25.81 2.17 -14.59
N GLY A 200 26.80 2.43 -13.75
CA GLY A 200 27.94 3.30 -14.06
C GLY A 200 27.52 4.74 -14.40
N LEU A 201 26.54 5.28 -13.67
CA LEU A 201 26.00 6.63 -13.92
C LEU A 201 26.84 7.71 -13.24
N ASP A 202 27.17 8.76 -13.99
CA ASP A 202 27.76 10.00 -13.46
C ASP A 202 26.66 11.02 -13.19
N LEU A 203 26.14 11.03 -11.95
CA LEU A 203 25.08 11.94 -11.53
C LEU A 203 25.54 13.40 -11.42
N ASP A 204 26.84 13.66 -11.20
CA ASP A 204 27.36 15.02 -11.09
C ASP A 204 27.28 15.73 -12.44
N SER A 205 27.71 15.05 -13.51
CA SER A 205 27.60 15.56 -14.87
C SER A 205 26.15 15.82 -15.29
N ILE A 206 25.22 14.94 -14.89
CA ILE A 206 23.78 15.07 -15.17
C ILE A 206 23.20 16.25 -14.38
N THR A 207 23.52 16.36 -13.10
CA THR A 207 23.10 17.45 -12.21
C THR A 207 23.53 18.80 -12.76
N LEU A 208 24.79 18.92 -13.19
CA LEU A 208 25.34 20.12 -13.83
C LEU A 208 24.59 20.48 -15.11
N LYS A 209 24.29 19.48 -15.95
CA LYS A 209 23.55 19.68 -17.20
C LYS A 209 22.08 20.06 -16.97
N LEU A 210 21.41 19.49 -15.97
CA LEU A 210 20.04 19.86 -15.63
C LEU A 210 19.96 21.28 -15.06
N ASN A 211 21.00 21.72 -14.33
CA ASN A 211 21.11 23.07 -13.81
C ASN A 211 21.56 24.12 -14.81
N SER A 212 22.25 23.73 -15.90
CA SER A 212 22.65 24.68 -16.94
C SER A 212 21.44 25.28 -17.66
N ASP A 213 20.35 24.51 -17.75
CA ASP A 213 19.13 24.90 -18.45
C ASP A 213 18.02 25.39 -17.50
N ASN A 214 18.13 25.10 -16.19
CA ASN A 214 17.25 25.63 -15.14
C ASN A 214 17.93 25.57 -13.75
N ALA A 215 18.49 26.68 -13.28
CA ALA A 215 19.32 26.76 -12.07
C ALA A 215 18.63 26.40 -10.73
N SER A 216 17.34 26.06 -10.74
CA SER A 216 16.55 25.67 -9.58
C SER A 216 16.08 24.22 -9.58
N PHE A 217 16.55 23.37 -10.51
CA PHE A 217 16.06 21.98 -10.62
C PHE A 217 16.28 21.14 -9.35
N HIS A 218 17.33 21.39 -8.56
CA HIS A 218 17.56 20.72 -7.26
C HIS A 218 17.13 21.56 -6.05
N LEU A 219 16.58 22.75 -6.27
CA LEU A 219 16.02 23.57 -5.21
C LEU A 219 14.55 23.18 -5.05
N SER A 220 14.27 22.18 -4.21
CA SER A 220 12.97 22.11 -3.54
C SER A 220 12.75 23.47 -2.87
N SER A 221 11.76 24.23 -3.30
CA SER A 221 11.47 25.55 -2.73
C SER A 221 11.32 25.42 -1.21
N PRO A 222 12.18 26.05 -0.38
CA PRO A 222 11.98 26.11 1.05
C PRO A 222 10.93 27.19 1.33
N ASN A 223 9.70 26.98 0.86
CA ASN A 223 8.54 27.80 1.21
C ASN A 223 7.44 26.85 1.69
N ILE A 224 7.74 26.09 2.74
CA ILE A 224 6.71 25.63 3.67
C ILE A 224 6.78 26.54 4.88
N THR A 225 6.15 27.70 4.77
CA THR A 225 5.64 28.42 5.93
C THR A 225 4.41 27.67 6.42
N SER A 226 4.60 26.75 7.36
CA SER A 226 3.71 26.44 8.50
C SER A 226 3.91 25.00 8.96
N PHE A 227 4.62 24.84 10.07
CA PHE A 227 4.11 24.15 11.24
C PHE A 227 4.82 24.79 12.44
N ASN A 228 4.09 25.57 13.22
CA ASN A 228 4.51 25.93 14.57
C ASN A 228 4.65 24.62 15.36
N ALA A 229 5.88 24.17 15.55
CA ALA A 229 6.23 23.11 16.48
C ALA A 229 6.46 23.66 17.91
N ASP A 230 5.76 24.74 18.28
CA ASP A 230 5.96 25.42 19.56
C ASP A 230 5.45 24.62 20.79
N HIS A 231 4.96 23.40 20.62
CA HIS A 231 4.46 22.59 21.74
C HIS A 231 4.89 21.10 21.76
N LEU A 232 5.95 20.70 21.04
CA LEU A 232 6.50 19.33 21.16
C LEU A 232 7.88 19.28 21.84
N ALA A 233 8.14 20.23 22.74
CA ALA A 233 9.28 20.19 23.64
C ALA A 233 8.96 19.36 24.91
N HIS A 234 8.59 18.08 24.80
CA HIS A 234 8.65 17.17 25.94
C HIS A 234 8.94 15.73 25.50
N TYR A 235 9.89 15.12 26.21
CA TYR A 235 10.37 13.73 26.16
C TYR A 235 11.56 13.41 25.25
N HIS A 236 12.69 14.08 25.51
CA HIS A 236 13.99 13.39 25.54
C HIS A 236 14.84 13.92 26.69
N HIS A 237 14.50 13.50 27.91
CA HIS A 237 15.42 13.50 29.04
C HIS A 237 15.33 12.15 29.73
N LEU A 238 16.47 11.45 29.73
CA LEU A 238 16.91 10.44 30.71
C LEU A 238 16.08 9.14 30.80
N HIS A 239 16.54 8.07 30.15
CA HIS A 239 17.31 6.99 30.78
C HIS A 239 17.73 5.93 29.76
#